data_AF-A0A961C259-F1
#
_entry.id   AF-A0A961C259-F1
#
_cell.length_a   1.000
_cell.length_b   1.000
_cell.length_c   1.000
_cell.angle_alpha   90.00
_cell.angle_beta   90.00
_cell.angle_gamma   90.00
#
_symmetry.space_group_name_H-M   'P 1'
#
loop_
_entity.id
_entity.type
_entity.pdbx_description
1 polymer ?
#
loop_
_entity_poly.entity_id
_entity_poly.type
_entity_poly.pdbx_seq_one_letter_code
_entity_poly.pdbx_strand_id
1 'polypeptide(L)'
;VADPIADKTLTGMGLVGLSMIGALWWWVTIIVLVREVGVTVLRFAVLRYGVIPASRGGKLKTTLQAVGLGLLTAPLGPPWWWAAVAVMAAAVMVTIVTGVDYVGRARRLMAQRSAPADTSP
;
A
#
# COMPACT_ATOMS: atom_id res chain seq x y z
N VAL A 1 6.81 -0.55 -22.15
CA VAL A 1 6.87 -0.34 -20.68
C VAL A 1 5.44 -0.14 -20.21
N ALA A 2 4.86 -1.09 -19.47
CA ALA A 2 3.52 -0.91 -18.91
C ALA A 2 3.56 0.23 -17.88
N ASP A 3 2.64 1.20 -18.02
CA ASP A 3 2.61 2.36 -17.16
C ASP A 3 2.23 1.93 -15.73
N PRO A 4 3.11 2.11 -14.71
CA PRO A 4 2.82 1.72 -13.33
C PRO A 4 1.60 2.42 -12.71
N ILE A 5 1.09 3.46 -13.37
CA ILE A 5 -0.16 4.13 -13.03
C ILE A 5 -1.35 3.25 -13.42
N ALA A 6 -1.32 2.63 -14.60
CA ALA A 6 -2.40 1.80 -15.13
C ALA A 6 -2.67 0.57 -14.22
N ASP A 7 -1.62 -0.10 -13.76
CA ASP A 7 -1.73 -1.23 -12.82
C ASP A 7 -2.41 -0.82 -11.51
N LYS A 8 -2.11 0.37 -10.97
CA LYS A 8 -2.72 0.85 -9.72
C LYS A 8 -4.20 1.20 -9.91
N THR A 9 -4.55 1.80 -11.04
CA THR A 9 -5.95 2.07 -11.37
C THR A 9 -6.72 0.77 -11.55
N LEU A 10 -6.16 -0.24 -12.23
CA LEU A 10 -6.79 -1.54 -12.41
C LEU A 10 -7.05 -2.23 -11.07
N THR A 11 -6.03 -2.27 -10.20
CA THR A 11 -6.15 -2.88 -8.87
C THR A 11 -7.13 -2.11 -7.97
N GLY A 12 -7.12 -0.78 -8.05
CA GLY A 12 -8.06 0.08 -7.34
C GLY A 12 -9.51 -0.13 -7.80
N MET A 13 -9.74 -0.24 -9.11
CA MET A 13 -11.06 -0.54 -9.67
C MET A 13 -11.59 -1.91 -9.24
N GLY A 14 -10.73 -2.92 -9.12
CA GLY A 14 -11.11 -4.23 -8.60
C GLY A 14 -11.63 -4.19 -7.15
N LEU A 15 -10.99 -3.41 -6.28
CA LEU A 15 -11.44 -3.22 -4.89
C LEU A 15 -12.75 -2.45 -4.80
N VAL A 16 -12.91 -1.42 -5.63
CA VAL A 16 -14.17 -0.66 -5.73
C VAL A 16 -15.29 -1.58 -6.21
N GLY A 17 -15.06 -2.36 -7.27
CA GLY A 17 -16.03 -3.33 -7.79
C GLY A 17 -16.48 -4.35 -6.74
N LEU A 18 -15.55 -4.90 -5.96
CA LEU A 18 -15.87 -5.80 -4.86
C LEU A 18 -16.65 -5.13 -3.73
N SER A 19 -16.39 -3.84 -3.48
CA SER A 19 -17.14 -3.08 -2.48
C SER A 19 -18.55 -2.77 -2.95
N MET A 20 -18.73 -2.52 -4.24
CA MET A 20 -20.04 -2.25 -4.85
C MET A 20 -20.96 -3.47 -4.78
N ILE A 21 -20.43 -4.68 -4.94
CA ILE A 21 -21.22 -5.92 -4.82
C ILE A 21 -21.36 -6.41 -3.36
N GLY A 22 -20.89 -5.63 -2.38
CA GLY A 22 -20.98 -5.97 -0.96
C GLY A 22 -19.99 -7.06 -0.48
N ALA A 23 -19.10 -7.52 -1.36
CA ALA A 23 -18.10 -8.53 -1.01
C ALA A 23 -16.96 -7.98 -0.15
N LEU A 24 -16.78 -6.64 -0.12
CA LEU A 24 -15.74 -5.98 0.66
C LEU A 24 -16.28 -4.70 1.30
N TRP A 25 -15.85 -4.42 2.53
CA TRP A 25 -16.35 -3.27 3.28
C TRP A 25 -15.69 -1.98 2.78
N TRP A 26 -16.48 -0.92 2.56
CA TRP A 26 -15.99 0.35 2.01
C TRP A 26 -14.82 0.97 2.78
N TRP A 27 -14.78 0.83 4.10
CA TRP A 27 -13.67 1.34 4.91
C TRP A 27 -12.33 0.66 4.57
N VAL A 28 -12.33 -0.63 4.20
CA VAL A 28 -11.13 -1.35 3.76
C VAL A 28 -10.62 -0.79 2.43
N THR A 29 -11.53 -0.63 1.47
CA THR A 29 -11.21 -0.08 0.14
C THR A 29 -10.62 1.31 0.25
N ILE A 30 -11.23 2.18 1.05
CA ILE A 30 -10.74 3.55 1.26
C ILE A 30 -9.33 3.53 1.84
N ILE A 31 -9.06 2.75 2.90
CA ILE A 31 -7.72 2.65 3.50
C ILE A 31 -6.67 2.21 2.47
N VAL A 32 -7.00 1.19 1.67
CA VAL A 32 -6.07 0.65 0.67
C VAL A 32 -5.78 1.68 -0.42
N LEU A 33 -6.81 2.35 -0.96
CA LEU A 33 -6.67 3.37 -2.00
C LEU A 33 -5.88 4.58 -1.50
N VAL A 34 -6.22 5.10 -0.33
CA VAL A 34 -5.51 6.22 0.30
C VAL A 34 -4.03 5.90 0.46
N ARG A 35 -3.68 4.67 0.88
CA ARG A 35 -2.27 4.27 1.00
C ARG A 35 -1.58 4.15 -0.35
N GLU A 36 -2.21 3.53 -1.35
CA GLU A 36 -1.64 3.41 -2.71
C GLU A 36 -1.32 4.78 -3.31
N VAL A 37 -2.25 5.73 -3.22
CA VAL A 37 -2.06 7.10 -3.70
C VAL A 37 -1.05 7.84 -2.82
N GLY A 38 -1.18 7.75 -1.50
CA GLY A 38 -0.31 8.44 -0.53
C GLY A 38 1.16 8.05 -0.64
N VAL A 39 1.48 6.75 -0.76
CA VAL A 39 2.86 6.29 -0.97
C VAL A 39 3.41 6.75 -2.31
N THR A 40 2.56 6.77 -3.35
CA THR A 40 2.94 7.25 -4.68
C THR A 40 3.29 8.74 -4.65
N VAL A 41 2.41 9.57 -4.08
CA VAL A 41 2.64 11.02 -3.92
C VAL A 41 3.87 11.28 -3.07
N LEU A 42 4.02 10.59 -1.94
CA LEU A 42 5.19 10.74 -1.07
C LEU A 42 6.49 10.39 -1.80
N ARG A 43 6.50 9.32 -2.59
CA ARG A 43 7.66 8.91 -3.41
C ARG A 43 8.03 9.98 -4.43
N PHE A 44 7.05 10.59 -5.09
CA PHE A 44 7.31 11.71 -6.00
C PHE A 44 7.80 12.96 -5.26
N ALA A 45 7.24 13.28 -4.09
CA ALA A 45 7.63 14.43 -3.29
C ALA A 45 9.06 14.34 -2.75
N VAL A 46 9.53 13.13 -2.43
CA VAL A 46 10.90 12.87 -1.96
C VAL A 46 11.91 12.63 -3.08
N LEU A 47 11.46 12.40 -4.31
CA LEU A 47 12.34 12.15 -5.47
C LEU A 47 13.35 13.30 -5.67
N ARG A 48 12.94 14.54 -5.41
CA ARG A 48 13.81 15.74 -5.45
C ARG A 48 14.85 15.79 -4.33
N TYR A 49 14.69 14.99 -3.27
CA TYR A 49 15.57 14.95 -2.10
C TYR A 49 16.46 13.69 -2.05
N GLY A 50 16.07 12.60 -2.71
CA GLY A 50 16.83 11.36 -2.76
C GLY A 50 15.92 10.15 -2.99
N VAL A 51 16.50 9.04 -3.46
CA VAL A 51 15.74 7.82 -3.73
C VAL A 51 15.55 7.04 -2.44
N ILE A 52 14.30 6.96 -1.93
CA ILE A 52 13.97 6.05 -0.83
C ILE A 52 13.84 4.62 -1.39
N PRO A 53 14.67 3.65 -0.97
CA PRO A 53 14.53 2.27 -1.41
C PRO A 53 13.20 1.68 -0.95
N ALA A 54 12.54 0.94 -1.85
CA ALA A 54 11.27 0.28 -1.57
C ALA A 54 11.42 -0.70 -0.39
N SER A 55 10.63 -0.54 0.67
CA SER A 55 10.66 -1.52 1.78
C SER A 55 10.02 -2.84 1.36
N ARG A 56 10.52 -3.93 1.96
CA ARG A 56 9.97 -5.30 1.85
C ARG A 56 8.47 -5.37 2.18
N GLY A 57 7.97 -4.46 3.00
CA GLY A 57 6.55 -4.38 3.35
C GLY A 57 5.62 -4.05 2.18
N GLY A 58 6.10 -3.37 1.14
CA GLY A 58 5.31 -3.16 -0.09
C GLY A 58 5.01 -4.48 -0.83
N LYS A 59 6.00 -5.39 -0.85
CA LYS A 59 5.91 -6.71 -1.49
C LYS A 59 4.97 -7.64 -0.71
N LEU A 60 5.07 -7.62 0.62
CA LEU A 60 4.19 -8.42 1.50
C LEU A 60 2.73 -7.99 1.37
N LYS A 61 2.46 -6.68 1.31
CA LYS A 61 1.11 -6.16 1.07
C LYS A 61 0.52 -6.71 -0.23
N THR A 62 1.26 -6.59 -1.34
CA THR A 62 0.75 -7.01 -2.66
C THR A 62 0.45 -8.50 -2.71
N THR A 63 1.28 -9.34 -2.07
CA THR A 63 1.01 -10.78 -1.98
C THR A 63 -0.24 -11.06 -1.16
N LEU A 64 -0.40 -10.43 0.01
CA LEU A 64 -1.59 -10.62 0.85
C LEU A 64 -2.86 -10.12 0.15
N GLN A 65 -2.77 -9.00 -0.58
CA GLN A 65 -3.90 -8.49 -1.36
C GLN A 65 -4.31 -9.42 -2.49
N ALA A 66 -3.35 -9.88 -3.30
CA ALA A 66 -3.64 -10.82 -4.39
C ALA A 66 -4.26 -12.13 -3.87
N VAL A 67 -3.75 -12.66 -2.74
CA VAL A 67 -4.28 -13.88 -2.12
C VAL A 67 -5.69 -13.66 -1.55
N GLY A 68 -5.92 -12.56 -0.83
CA GLY A 68 -7.25 -12.30 -0.25
C GLY A 68 -8.31 -11.98 -1.32
N LEU A 69 -7.92 -11.23 -2.37
CA LEU A 69 -8.76 -11.01 -3.56
C LEU A 69 -9.10 -12.34 -4.23
N GLY A 70 -8.11 -13.18 -4.50
CA GLY A 70 -8.32 -14.50 -5.11
C GLY A 70 -9.27 -15.38 -4.30
N LEU A 71 -9.09 -15.42 -2.98
CA LEU A 71 -9.96 -16.17 -2.06
C LEU A 71 -11.39 -15.62 -1.98
N LEU A 72 -11.56 -14.29 -2.06
CA LEU A 72 -12.88 -13.63 -2.11
C LEU A 72 -13.63 -13.92 -3.41
N THR A 73 -12.91 -14.04 -4.54
CA THR A 73 -13.52 -14.28 -5.86
C THR A 73 -13.73 -15.74 -6.22
N ALA A 74 -13.03 -16.67 -5.57
CA ALA A 74 -13.11 -18.09 -5.88
C ALA A 74 -14.39 -18.73 -5.27
N PRO A 75 -15.13 -19.57 -6.01
CA PRO A 75 -16.38 -20.18 -5.54
C PRO A 75 -16.10 -21.39 -4.62
N LEU A 76 -15.39 -21.17 -3.51
CA LEU A 76 -14.86 -22.23 -2.64
C LEU A 76 -15.80 -22.60 -1.47
N GLY A 77 -16.85 -21.82 -1.21
CA GLY A 77 -17.83 -22.08 -0.16
C GLY A 77 -17.52 -21.44 1.21
N PRO A 78 -18.38 -21.65 2.23
CA PRO A 78 -18.43 -20.85 3.46
C PRO A 78 -17.16 -20.78 4.35
N PRO A 79 -16.36 -21.86 4.51
CA PRO A 79 -15.15 -21.81 5.35
C PRO A 79 -14.08 -20.87 4.79
N TRP A 80 -14.04 -20.72 3.46
CA TRP A 80 -13.04 -19.93 2.75
C TRP A 80 -13.30 -18.43 2.85
N TRP A 81 -14.54 -18.03 3.12
CA TRP A 81 -14.89 -16.65 3.39
C TRP A 81 -14.14 -16.08 4.61
N TRP A 82 -14.12 -16.83 5.71
CA TRP A 82 -13.40 -16.42 6.93
C TRP A 82 -11.88 -16.33 6.71
N ALA A 83 -11.33 -17.25 5.92
CA ALA A 83 -9.93 -17.20 5.51
C ALA A 83 -9.64 -15.96 4.64
N ALA A 84 -10.51 -15.64 3.69
CA ALA A 84 -10.37 -14.45 2.85
C ALA A 84 -10.42 -13.15 3.67
N VAL A 85 -11.37 -13.06 4.61
CA VAL A 85 -11.49 -11.93 5.54
C VAL A 85 -10.24 -11.80 6.42
N ALA A 86 -9.71 -12.90 6.95
CA ALA A 86 -8.50 -12.90 7.77
C ALA A 86 -7.26 -12.44 6.98
N VAL A 87 -7.11 -12.91 5.74
CA VAL A 87 -6.04 -12.47 4.83
C VAL A 87 -6.19 -10.98 4.50
N MET A 88 -7.42 -10.49 4.35
CA MET A 88 -7.67 -9.07 4.08
C MET A 88 -7.44 -8.17 5.29
N ALA A 89 -7.76 -8.63 6.49
CA ALA A 89 -7.37 -7.97 7.72
C ALA A 89 -5.85 -7.88 7.86
N ALA A 90 -5.12 -8.96 7.56
CA ALA A 90 -3.65 -8.96 7.55
C ALA A 90 -3.08 -7.98 6.52
N ALA A 91 -3.64 -7.94 5.31
CA ALA A 91 -3.24 -6.99 4.27
C ALA A 91 -3.44 -5.53 4.69
N VAL A 92 -4.56 -5.22 5.37
CA VAL A 92 -4.84 -3.88 5.91
C VAL A 92 -3.84 -3.52 6.99
N MET A 93 -3.56 -4.43 7.93
CA MET A 93 -2.59 -4.19 9.01
C MET A 93 -1.20 -3.87 8.43
N VAL A 94 -0.72 -4.68 7.48
CA VAL A 94 0.55 -4.42 6.77
C VAL A 94 0.49 -3.10 6.02
N THR A 95 -0.66 -2.73 5.45
CA THR A 95 -0.85 -1.45 4.75
C THR A 95 -0.66 -0.27 5.70
N ILE A 96 -1.22 -0.33 6.90
CA ILE A 96 -1.10 0.73 7.92
C ILE A 96 0.34 0.84 8.41
N VAL A 97 0.94 -0.28 8.86
CA VAL A 97 2.32 -0.31 9.39
C VAL A 97 3.31 0.22 8.36
N THR A 98 3.20 -0.23 7.10
CA THR A 98 4.11 0.21 6.05
C THR A 98 3.90 1.66 5.64
N GLY A 99 2.68 2.19 5.77
CA GLY A 99 2.39 3.61 5.57
C GLY A 99 3.12 4.47 6.61
N VAL A 100 3.02 4.11 7.88
CA VAL A 100 3.69 4.82 8.99
C VAL A 100 5.21 4.80 8.84
N ASP A 101 5.79 3.62 8.55
CA ASP A 101 7.24 3.47 8.33
C ASP A 101 7.76 4.33 7.17
N TYR A 102 6.93 4.54 6.14
CA TYR A 102 7.30 5.37 5.00
C TYR A 102 7.35 6.86 5.37
N VAL A 103 6.35 7.33 6.11
CA VAL A 103 6.30 8.72 6.62
C VAL A 103 7.49 9.00 7.53
N GLY A 104 7.83 8.06 8.42
CA GLY A 104 8.99 8.17 9.29
C GLY A 104 10.31 8.28 8.52
N ARG A 105 10.50 7.44 7.49
CA ARG A 105 11.70 7.50 6.62
C ARG A 105 11.78 8.80 5.81
N ALA A 106 10.66 9.29 5.29
CA ALA A 106 10.61 10.56 4.58
C ALA A 106 11.01 11.73 5.48
N ARG A 107 10.51 11.78 6.72
CA ARG A 107 10.88 12.81 7.71
C ARG A 107 12.37 12.76 8.06
N ARG A 108 12.94 11.56 8.27
CA ARG A 108 14.38 11.40 8.53
C ARG A 108 15.25 11.90 7.38
N LEU A 109 14.85 11.61 6.13
CA LEU A 109 15.55 12.09 4.94
C LEU A 109 15.56 13.63 4.85
N MET A 110 14.44 14.28 5.19
CA MET A 110 14.33 15.74 5.23
C MET A 110 15.16 16.35 6.37
N ALA A 111 15.18 15.70 7.55
CA ALA A 111 15.94 16.16 8.71
C ALA A 111 17.46 16.10 8.48
N GLN A 112 17.97 15.03 7.85
CA GLN A 112 19.40 14.88 7.54
C GLN A 112 19.93 15.94 6.57
N ARG A 113 19.07 16.49 5.69
CA ARG A 113 19.45 17.56 4.76
C ARG A 113 19.44 18.95 5.39
N SER A 114 18.79 19.10 6.55
CA SER A 114 18.72 20.35 7.31
C SER A 114 19.89 20.51 8.28
N ALA A 115 20.71 19.47 8.46
CA ALA A 115 21.99 19.58 9.15
C ALA A 115 22.96 20.36 8.24
N PRO A 116 23.43 21.56 8.65
CA PRO A 116 24.42 22.30 7.90
C PRO A 116 25.64 21.41 7.66
N ALA A 117 26.21 21.47 6.46
CA ALA A 117 27.51 20.88 6.20
C ALA A 117 28.48 21.44 7.24
N ASP A 118 28.98 20.57 8.12
CA ASP A 118 30.04 20.90 9.05
C ASP A 118 31.27 21.26 8.23
N THR A 119 31.44 22.56 7.99
CA THR A 119 32.65 23.16 7.46
C THR A 119 33.67 23.20 8.59
N SER A 120 34.22 22.05 8.93
CA SER A 120 35.41 21.98 9.78
C SER A 120 36.66 22.12 8.89
N PRO A 121 37.56 23.08 9.19
CA PRO A 121 38.68 23.51 8.33
C PRO A 121 39.85 22.53 8.25
#